data_AF-A0A4R7BGC0-F1
#
_entry.id   AF-A0A4R7BGC0-F1
#
_cell.length_a   1.000
_cell.length_b   1.000
_cell.length_c   1.000
_cell.angle_alpha   90.00
_cell.angle_beta   90.00
_cell.angle_gamma   90.00
#
_symmetry.space_group_name_H-M   'P 1'
#
loop_
_entity.id
_entity.type
_entity.pdbx_description
1 polymer ?
#
loop_
_entity_poly.entity_id
_entity_poly.type
_entity_poly.pdbx_seq_one_letter_code
_entity_poly.pdbx_strand_id
1 'polypeptide(L)'
;MIDSVLDHLAMQLNQHFRRRAVLGEDMVVVSNLHEPGGGAVLLAENKLVLFIGGIERETAAHRARSDGIGLLRGAEPLYLNLLVMCAATFSGQGYPEALKFLSDAIAFFQSRPVFDHQNSPDLDPRIERLVLNIENLSRSEMHSMWSIHGGRYLPSVLYRVRLVCLDGDMPSRRETPVRAPDVALERK
;
A
#
# COMPACT_ATOMS: atom_id res chain seq x y z
N MET A 1 9.87 -4.66 2.00
CA MET A 1 8.49 -5.01 2.34
C MET A 1 7.45 -4.08 1.72
N ILE A 2 7.55 -2.74 1.79
CA ILE A 2 6.55 -1.88 1.10
C ILE A 2 6.70 -1.98 -0.42
N ASP A 3 7.94 -1.98 -0.90
CA ASP A 3 8.36 -2.32 -2.27
C ASP A 3 7.69 -3.63 -2.73
N SER A 4 7.89 -4.71 -1.99
CA SER A 4 7.34 -6.03 -2.34
C SER A 4 5.81 -6.06 -2.37
N VAL A 5 5.11 -5.20 -1.61
CA VAL A 5 3.64 -5.07 -1.72
C VAL A 5 3.25 -4.54 -3.09
N LEU A 6 3.81 -3.40 -3.50
CA LEU A 6 3.42 -2.76 -4.76
C LEU A 6 3.84 -3.62 -5.95
N ASP A 7 5.04 -4.20 -5.91
CA ASP A 7 5.52 -5.11 -6.95
C ASP A 7 4.62 -6.33 -7.07
N HIS A 8 4.17 -6.90 -5.94
CA HIS A 8 3.25 -8.04 -5.95
C HIS A 8 1.89 -7.67 -6.56
N LEU A 9 1.33 -6.51 -6.20
CA LEU A 9 0.06 -6.04 -6.78
C LEU A 9 0.16 -5.77 -8.28
N ALA A 10 1.26 -5.13 -8.73
CA ALA A 10 1.53 -4.90 -10.15
C ALA A 10 1.68 -6.21 -10.91
N MET A 11 2.45 -7.17 -10.36
CA MET A 11 2.62 -8.50 -10.92
C MET A 11 1.29 -9.23 -11.09
N GLN A 12 0.44 -9.24 -10.05
CA GLN A 12 -0.87 -9.90 -10.08
C GLN A 12 -1.79 -9.31 -11.16
N LEU A 13 -1.81 -7.97 -11.31
CA LEU A 13 -2.57 -7.31 -12.37
C LEU A 13 -2.02 -7.61 -13.77
N ASN A 14 -0.71 -7.55 -13.96
CA ASN A 14 -0.10 -7.87 -15.26
C ASN A 14 -0.38 -9.32 -15.66
N GLN A 15 -0.30 -10.27 -14.73
CA GLN A 15 -0.69 -11.67 -14.95
C GLN A 15 -2.18 -11.81 -15.31
N HIS A 16 -3.06 -10.99 -14.72
CA HIS A 16 -4.48 -10.96 -15.09
C HIS A 16 -4.70 -10.42 -16.51
N PHE A 17 -4.07 -9.30 -16.87
CA PHE A 17 -4.21 -8.70 -18.20
C PHE A 17 -3.66 -9.59 -19.31
N ARG A 18 -2.50 -10.23 -19.12
CA ARG A 18 -1.92 -11.17 -20.09
C ARG A 18 -2.78 -12.42 -20.33
N ARG A 19 -3.63 -12.80 -19.37
CA ARG A 19 -4.58 -13.92 -19.55
C ARG A 19 -5.78 -13.54 -20.42
N ARG A 20 -6.09 -12.25 -20.53
CA ARG A 20 -7.27 -11.74 -21.26
C ARG A 20 -6.91 -11.22 -22.66
N ALA A 21 -5.67 -10.78 -22.86
CA ALA A 21 -5.18 -10.27 -24.12
C ALA A 21 -3.71 -10.64 -24.35
N VAL A 22 -3.32 -10.75 -25.63
CA VAL A 22 -1.91 -10.88 -26.01
C VAL A 22 -1.28 -9.50 -25.90
N LEU A 23 -0.57 -9.27 -24.81
CA LEU A 23 0.14 -8.02 -24.54
C LEU A 23 1.63 -8.24 -24.73
N GLY A 24 2.27 -7.35 -25.49
CA GLY A 24 3.73 -7.40 -25.76
C GLY A 24 4.58 -6.84 -24.62
N GLU A 25 3.96 -6.28 -23.59
CA GLU A 25 4.61 -5.59 -22.49
C GLU A 25 3.72 -5.57 -21.24
N ASP A 26 4.31 -5.19 -20.11
CA ASP A 26 3.56 -4.96 -18.87
C ASP A 26 2.79 -3.65 -18.93
N MET A 27 1.51 -3.73 -18.55
CA MET A 27 0.60 -2.58 -18.55
C MET A 27 0.50 -1.91 -17.18
N VAL A 28 1.01 -2.55 -16.13
CA VAL A 28 1.06 -2.02 -14.76
C VAL A 28 2.50 -1.88 -14.31
N VAL A 29 2.86 -0.70 -13.82
CA VAL A 29 4.22 -0.40 -13.36
C VAL A 29 4.19 0.24 -11.97
N VAL A 30 5.21 -0.03 -11.17
CA VAL A 30 5.44 0.65 -9.88
C VAL A 30 6.42 1.79 -10.13
N SER A 31 5.95 3.04 -10.03
CA SER A 31 6.76 4.21 -10.37
C SER A 31 6.13 5.49 -9.83
N ASN A 32 6.92 6.56 -9.72
CA ASN A 32 6.37 7.91 -9.63
C ASN A 32 5.68 8.30 -10.95
N LEU A 33 4.74 9.24 -10.88
CA LEU A 33 4.10 9.83 -12.08
C LEU A 33 5.01 10.79 -12.84
N HIS A 34 5.89 11.48 -12.11
CA HIS A 34 6.83 12.44 -12.65
C HIS A 34 8.18 12.25 -11.96
N GLU A 35 9.25 12.58 -12.67
CA GLU A 35 10.57 12.72 -12.06
C GLU A 35 10.55 13.83 -10.99
N PRO A 36 11.44 13.81 -9.99
CA PRO A 36 11.52 14.86 -8.98
C PRO A 36 11.71 16.28 -9.57
N GLY A 37 12.29 16.38 -10.77
CA GLY A 37 12.43 17.63 -11.52
C GLY A 37 11.21 18.02 -12.37
N GLY A 38 10.09 17.28 -12.30
CA GLY A 38 8.86 17.51 -13.07
C GLY A 38 8.86 16.91 -14.48
N GLY A 39 9.92 16.18 -14.86
CA GLY A 39 10.01 15.46 -16.12
C GLY A 39 9.04 14.28 -16.20
N ALA A 40 8.74 13.83 -17.42
CA ALA A 40 7.93 12.64 -17.64
C ALA A 40 8.75 11.38 -17.33
N VAL A 41 8.10 10.38 -16.72
CA VAL A 41 8.67 9.04 -16.56
C VAL A 41 8.26 8.19 -17.76
N LEU A 42 9.19 7.87 -18.66
CA LEU A 42 8.87 7.15 -19.91
C LEU A 42 8.24 5.77 -19.66
N LEU A 43 8.68 5.06 -18.62
CA LEU A 43 8.10 3.76 -18.24
C LEU A 43 6.62 3.85 -17.85
N ALA A 44 6.19 5.03 -17.39
CA ALA A 44 4.83 5.27 -16.98
C ALA A 44 3.91 5.63 -18.15
N GLU A 45 4.39 5.86 -19.37
CA GLU A 45 3.53 6.30 -20.48
C GLU A 45 2.59 5.19 -20.95
N ASN A 46 1.28 5.50 -21.07
CA ASN A 46 0.23 4.56 -21.48
C ASN A 46 0.15 3.30 -20.60
N LYS A 47 0.32 3.46 -19.29
CA LYS A 47 0.25 2.40 -18.28
C LYS A 47 -0.77 2.69 -17.20
N LEU A 48 -1.06 1.69 -16.38
CA LEU A 48 -1.50 1.90 -15.01
C LEU A 48 -0.25 2.02 -14.13
N VAL A 49 -0.19 3.06 -13.32
CA VAL A 49 0.91 3.29 -12.38
C VAL A 49 0.40 3.06 -10.97
N LEU A 50 1.08 2.18 -10.23
CA LEU A 50 0.90 1.99 -8.80
C LEU A 50 1.94 2.82 -8.05
N PHE A 51 1.48 3.68 -7.14
CA PHE A 51 2.36 4.47 -6.29
C PHE A 51 1.75 4.72 -4.91
N ILE A 52 2.61 5.06 -3.95
CA ILE A 52 2.19 5.38 -2.58
C ILE A 52 1.66 6.82 -2.53
N GLY A 53 0.38 6.96 -2.14
CA GLY A 53 -0.23 8.24 -1.76
C GLY A 53 -0.10 8.55 -0.26
N GLY A 54 0.18 7.55 0.57
CA GLY A 54 0.38 7.72 2.01
C GLY A 54 0.61 6.41 2.75
N ILE A 55 1.16 6.51 3.97
CA ILE A 55 1.40 5.38 4.88
C ILE A 55 0.92 5.77 6.26
N GLU A 56 0.11 4.92 6.86
CA GLU A 56 -0.47 5.14 8.17
C GLU A 56 -0.28 3.91 9.06
N ARG A 57 -0.13 4.12 10.37
CA ARG A 57 -0.09 3.03 11.34
C ARG A 57 -1.50 2.64 11.77
N GLU A 58 -1.83 1.36 11.68
CA GLU A 58 -3.11 0.83 12.18
C GLU A 58 -3.01 0.65 13.71
N THR A 59 -3.62 1.56 14.47
CA THR A 59 -3.56 1.54 15.95
C THR A 59 -4.69 0.74 16.60
N ALA A 60 -5.75 0.41 15.85
CA ALA A 60 -6.89 -0.34 16.38
C ALA A 60 -6.57 -1.83 16.62
N ALA A 61 -5.82 -2.46 15.71
CA ALA A 61 -5.38 -3.85 15.84
C ALA A 61 -4.49 -4.09 17.08
N HIS A 62 -3.75 -3.06 17.50
CA HIS A 62 -2.85 -3.05 18.65
C HIS A 62 -3.57 -3.18 20.00
N ARG A 63 -4.85 -2.77 20.10
CA ARG A 63 -5.59 -2.74 21.38
C ARG A 63 -6.22 -4.08 21.75
N ALA A 64 -6.50 -4.95 20.79
CA ALA A 64 -7.18 -6.22 21.05
C ALA A 64 -6.27 -7.31 21.65
N ARG A 65 -4.94 -7.16 21.57
CA ARG A 65 -3.97 -8.17 22.02
C ARG A 65 -3.28 -7.85 23.35
N SER A 66 -3.55 -6.69 23.95
CA SER A 66 -2.88 -6.24 25.18
C SER A 66 -3.46 -6.80 26.49
N ASP A 67 -4.53 -7.60 26.44
CA ASP A 67 -5.23 -8.09 27.65
C ASP A 67 -4.63 -9.41 28.23
N GLY A 68 -3.49 -9.88 27.72
CA GLY A 68 -2.82 -11.11 28.19
C GLY A 68 -1.61 -10.83 29.08
N ILE A 69 -1.71 -11.18 30.36
CA ILE A 69 -0.64 -11.18 31.37
C ILE A 69 0.53 -12.06 30.90
N GLY A 70 1.76 -11.53 30.76
CA GLY A 70 2.93 -12.37 30.52
C GLY A 70 4.21 -11.62 30.14
N LEU A 71 5.27 -11.83 30.91
CA LEU A 71 6.54 -11.09 30.96
C LEU A 71 7.52 -11.39 29.81
N LEU A 72 7.05 -11.55 28.57
CA LEU A 72 7.88 -11.70 27.37
C LEU A 72 7.25 -10.94 26.20
N ARG A 73 7.47 -9.63 26.13
CA ARG A 73 7.13 -8.83 24.93
C ARG A 73 8.12 -9.19 23.81
N GLY A 74 7.74 -10.15 22.97
CA GLY A 74 8.30 -10.25 21.61
C GLY A 74 8.05 -8.95 20.84
N ALA A 75 8.74 -8.75 19.72
CA ALA A 75 8.42 -7.65 18.81
C ALA A 75 6.94 -7.79 18.38
N GLU A 76 6.18 -6.70 18.50
CA GLU A 76 4.75 -6.72 18.19
C GLU A 76 4.54 -6.67 16.67
N PRO A 77 3.55 -7.42 16.11
CA PRO A 77 3.26 -7.38 14.69
C PRO A 77 3.03 -5.96 14.19
N LEU A 78 3.66 -5.63 13.06
CA LEU A 78 3.51 -4.32 12.44
C LEU A 78 2.26 -4.30 11.56
N TYR A 79 1.31 -3.45 11.93
CA TYR A 79 0.11 -3.21 11.13
C TYR A 79 0.20 -1.83 10.46
N LEU A 80 0.23 -1.82 9.12
CA LEU A 80 0.25 -0.61 8.31
C LEU A 80 -0.96 -0.54 7.39
N ASN A 81 -1.45 0.68 7.15
CA ASN A 81 -2.32 1.01 6.05
C ASN A 81 -1.49 1.73 4.99
N LEU A 82 -1.37 1.14 3.82
CA LEU A 82 -0.75 1.77 2.65
C LEU A 82 -1.87 2.33 1.78
N LEU A 83 -1.88 3.65 1.56
CA LEU A 83 -2.76 4.28 0.59
C LEU A 83 -2.07 4.18 -0.77
N VAL A 84 -2.49 3.22 -1.58
CA VAL A 84 -1.90 2.91 -2.89
C VAL A 84 -2.81 3.47 -3.98
N MET A 85 -2.28 4.38 -4.78
CA MET A 85 -2.99 4.94 -5.94
C MET A 85 -2.74 4.05 -7.16
N CYS A 86 -3.81 3.74 -7.89
CA CYS A 86 -3.73 3.17 -9.24
C CYS A 86 -4.21 4.23 -10.23
N ALA A 87 -3.30 4.84 -10.97
CA ALA A 87 -3.59 5.92 -11.92
C ALA A 87 -3.30 5.51 -13.36
N ALA A 88 -4.17 5.91 -14.29
CA ALA A 88 -4.00 5.64 -15.72
C ALA A 88 -3.38 6.85 -16.43
N THR A 89 -2.21 6.68 -17.01
CA THR A 89 -1.36 7.75 -17.58
C THR A 89 -1.47 7.87 -19.11
N PHE A 90 -2.61 7.46 -19.66
CA PHE A 90 -2.87 7.52 -21.10
C PHE A 90 -3.24 8.94 -21.50
N SER A 91 -2.82 9.36 -22.71
CA SER A 91 -3.07 10.70 -23.22
C SER A 91 -3.94 10.69 -24.49
N GLY A 92 -4.60 11.81 -24.78
CA GLY A 92 -5.34 12.02 -26.03
C GLY A 92 -6.35 10.92 -26.35
N GLN A 93 -6.15 10.25 -27.50
CA GLN A 93 -7.03 9.18 -27.98
C GLN A 93 -6.95 7.90 -27.15
N GLY A 94 -5.94 7.74 -26.29
CA GLY A 94 -5.80 6.60 -25.38
C GLY A 94 -6.70 6.65 -24.15
N TYR A 95 -7.37 7.78 -23.87
CA TYR A 95 -8.18 7.94 -22.67
C TYR A 95 -9.30 6.90 -22.51
N PRO A 96 -10.09 6.54 -23.55
CA PRO A 96 -11.10 5.48 -23.41
C PRO A 96 -10.51 4.11 -23.08
N GLU A 97 -9.29 3.82 -23.56
CA GLU A 97 -8.57 2.59 -23.24
C GLU A 97 -8.05 2.60 -21.80
N ALA A 98 -7.57 3.76 -21.33
CA ALA A 98 -7.23 4.01 -19.93
C ALA A 98 -8.37 3.61 -18.98
N LEU A 99 -9.60 4.03 -19.29
CA LEU A 99 -10.77 3.70 -18.48
C LEU A 99 -11.09 2.21 -18.48
N LYS A 100 -10.86 1.50 -19.60
CA LYS A 100 -11.04 0.05 -19.67
C LYS A 100 -10.04 -0.68 -18.79
N PHE A 101 -8.75 -0.31 -18.87
CA PHE A 101 -7.70 -0.89 -18.01
C PHE A 101 -7.97 -0.60 -16.53
N LEU A 102 -8.34 0.64 -16.20
CA LEU A 102 -8.67 1.02 -14.83
C LEU A 102 -9.89 0.24 -14.31
N SER A 103 -10.93 0.08 -15.13
CA SER A 103 -12.11 -0.70 -14.77
C SER A 103 -11.79 -2.19 -14.58
N ASP A 104 -10.91 -2.76 -15.40
CA ASP A 104 -10.50 -4.17 -15.28
C ASP A 104 -9.63 -4.38 -14.03
N ALA A 105 -8.74 -3.43 -13.71
CA ALA A 105 -7.99 -3.43 -12.45
C ALA A 105 -8.91 -3.35 -11.22
N ILE A 106 -9.93 -2.49 -11.26
CA ILE A 106 -10.95 -2.40 -10.20
C ILE A 106 -11.69 -3.72 -10.04
N ALA A 107 -12.16 -4.31 -11.14
CA ALA A 107 -12.86 -5.58 -11.12
C ALA A 107 -11.98 -6.71 -10.57
N PHE A 108 -10.70 -6.76 -10.96
CA PHE A 108 -9.75 -7.72 -10.46
C PHE A 108 -9.60 -7.65 -8.94
N PHE A 109 -9.27 -6.48 -8.38
CA PHE A 109 -9.10 -6.35 -6.93
C PHE A 109 -10.41 -6.52 -6.14
N GLN A 110 -11.56 -6.16 -6.71
CA GLN A 110 -12.85 -6.44 -6.08
C GLN A 110 -13.16 -7.93 -6.03
N SER A 111 -12.78 -8.69 -7.08
CA SER A 111 -12.95 -10.16 -7.09
C SER A 111 -11.96 -10.88 -6.16
N ARG A 112 -10.83 -10.24 -5.86
CA ARG A 112 -9.75 -10.78 -5.04
C ARG A 112 -9.19 -9.72 -4.09
N PRO A 113 -9.94 -9.33 -3.05
CA PRO A 113 -9.53 -8.25 -2.14
C PRO A 113 -8.49 -8.69 -1.11
N VAL A 114 -8.18 -9.99 -1.03
CA VAL A 114 -7.26 -10.55 -0.03
C VAL A 114 -6.16 -11.34 -0.73
N PHE A 115 -4.92 -11.01 -0.38
CA PHE A 115 -3.73 -11.77 -0.79
C PHE A 115 -3.05 -12.33 0.46
N ASP A 116 -2.80 -13.63 0.45
CA ASP A 116 -2.08 -14.36 1.48
C ASP A 116 -1.30 -15.50 0.81
N HIS A 117 -0.49 -16.23 1.56
CA HIS A 117 0.31 -17.33 1.00
C HIS A 117 -0.52 -18.50 0.45
N GLN A 118 -1.82 -18.61 0.76
CA GLN A 118 -2.67 -19.69 0.23
C GLN A 118 -3.04 -19.43 -1.23
N ASN A 119 -3.37 -18.18 -1.56
CA ASN A 119 -3.74 -17.80 -2.91
C ASN A 119 -2.58 -17.17 -3.70
N SER A 120 -1.58 -16.63 -3.02
CA SER A 120 -0.43 -15.93 -3.60
C SER A 120 0.88 -16.48 -3.02
N PRO A 121 1.33 -17.67 -3.48
CA PRO A 121 2.55 -18.28 -2.97
C PRO A 121 3.80 -17.40 -3.12
N ASP A 122 3.82 -16.55 -4.15
CA ASP A 122 4.92 -15.60 -4.43
C ASP A 122 4.87 -14.31 -3.58
N LEU A 123 3.94 -14.21 -2.62
CA LEU A 123 3.90 -13.10 -1.67
C LEU A 123 5.16 -13.14 -0.78
N ASP A 124 5.75 -11.98 -0.49
CA ASP A 124 6.94 -11.89 0.37
C ASP A 124 6.70 -12.62 1.70
N PRO A 125 7.57 -13.55 2.12
CA PRO A 125 7.37 -14.38 3.31
C PRO A 125 7.29 -13.59 4.63
N ARG A 126 7.65 -12.30 4.62
CA ARG A 126 7.48 -11.40 5.78
C ARG A 126 6.06 -10.83 5.88
N ILE A 127 5.26 -10.98 4.82
CA ILE A 127 3.90 -10.45 4.73
C ILE A 127 2.92 -11.60 4.95
N GLU A 128 2.23 -11.59 6.10
CA GLU A 128 1.20 -12.58 6.39
C GLU A 128 0.01 -12.44 5.44
N ARG A 129 -0.44 -11.20 5.25
CA ARG A 129 -1.68 -10.90 4.55
C ARG A 129 -1.77 -9.46 4.09
N LEU A 130 -2.35 -9.27 2.91
CA LEU A 130 -2.80 -7.99 2.37
C LEU A 130 -4.33 -7.99 2.25
N VAL A 131 -4.97 -6.90 2.65
CA VAL A 131 -6.40 -6.67 2.42
C VAL A 131 -6.60 -5.32 1.76
N LEU A 132 -7.18 -5.32 0.56
CA LEU A 132 -7.39 -4.13 -0.25
C LEU A 132 -8.85 -3.69 -0.15
N ASN A 133 -9.06 -2.41 0.12
CA ASN A 133 -10.36 -1.76 0.05
C ASN A 133 -10.23 -0.46 -0.76
N ILE A 134 -11.28 -0.09 -1.50
CA ILE A 134 -11.31 1.23 -2.15
C ILE A 134 -11.46 2.29 -1.05
N GLU A 135 -10.58 3.29 -1.09
CA GLU A 135 -10.63 4.46 -0.22
C GLU A 135 -11.25 5.62 -1.01
N ASN A 136 -12.35 6.18 -0.50
CA ASN A 136 -12.98 7.33 -1.13
C ASN A 136 -12.36 8.62 -0.59
N LEU A 137 -11.88 9.47 -1.50
CA LEU A 137 -11.39 10.81 -1.16
C LEU A 137 -12.52 11.83 -1.25
N SER A 138 -12.55 12.78 -0.31
CA SER A 138 -13.31 14.01 -0.49
C SER A 138 -12.75 14.83 -1.66
N ARG A 139 -13.53 15.80 -2.16
CA ARG A 139 -13.08 16.71 -3.23
C ARG A 139 -11.81 17.46 -2.85
N SER A 140 -11.67 17.85 -1.57
CA SER A 140 -10.50 18.57 -1.06
C SER A 140 -9.26 17.69 -1.00
N GLU A 141 -9.40 16.45 -0.53
CA GLU A 141 -8.29 15.49 -0.47
C GLU A 141 -7.86 15.08 -1.89
N MET A 142 -8.80 14.83 -2.79
CA MET A 142 -8.50 14.56 -4.19
C MET A 142 -7.75 15.74 -4.84
N HIS A 143 -8.23 16.97 -4.64
CA HIS A 143 -7.54 18.16 -5.14
C HIS A 143 -6.12 18.27 -4.56
N SER A 144 -5.96 18.09 -3.25
CA SER A 144 -4.68 18.19 -2.55
C SER A 144 -3.68 17.13 -3.04
N MET A 145 -4.15 15.88 -3.16
CA MET A 145 -3.39 14.75 -3.68
C MET A 145 -2.83 15.08 -5.07
N TRP A 146 -3.67 15.52 -6.00
CA TRP A 146 -3.24 15.83 -7.36
C TRP A 146 -2.44 17.13 -7.47
N SER A 147 -2.66 18.10 -6.59
CA SER A 147 -1.86 19.34 -6.53
C SER A 147 -0.39 19.04 -6.21
N ILE A 148 -0.13 18.12 -5.28
CA ILE A 148 1.24 17.70 -4.92
C ILE A 148 1.94 17.02 -6.11
N HIS A 149 1.19 16.36 -6.99
CA HIS A 149 1.70 15.68 -8.18
C HIS A 149 1.75 16.58 -9.43
N GLY A 150 1.75 17.90 -9.26
CA GLY A 150 1.86 18.87 -10.36
C GLY A 150 0.53 19.32 -10.98
N GLY A 151 -0.60 19.04 -10.32
CA GLY A 151 -1.93 19.58 -10.64
C GLY A 151 -2.61 18.96 -11.86
N ARG A 152 -1.98 17.98 -12.52
CA ARG A 152 -2.56 17.26 -13.67
C ARG A 152 -3.30 16.03 -13.18
N TYR A 153 -4.62 16.15 -13.05
CA TYR A 153 -5.47 15.02 -12.69
C TYR A 153 -5.42 13.92 -13.76
N LEU A 154 -5.31 12.67 -13.31
CA LEU A 154 -5.45 11.47 -14.15
C LEU A 154 -6.61 10.61 -13.62
N PRO A 155 -7.27 9.81 -14.48
CA PRO A 155 -8.20 8.79 -14.01
C PRO A 155 -7.52 7.84 -13.02
N SER A 156 -8.06 7.71 -11.82
CA SER A 156 -7.42 6.92 -10.77
C SER A 156 -8.41 6.39 -9.75
N VAL A 157 -7.99 5.34 -9.03
CA VAL A 157 -8.65 4.83 -7.83
C VAL A 157 -7.62 4.71 -6.70
N LEU A 158 -8.02 5.09 -5.49
CA LEU A 158 -7.19 4.92 -4.30
C LEU A 158 -7.61 3.65 -3.56
N TYR A 159 -6.63 2.83 -3.20
CA TYR A 159 -6.83 1.67 -2.35
C TYR A 159 -6.19 1.89 -0.98
N ARG A 160 -6.92 1.56 0.08
CA ARG A 160 -6.33 1.30 1.40
C ARG A 160 -5.95 -0.17 1.47
N VAL A 161 -4.65 -0.43 1.46
CA VAL A 161 -4.06 -1.76 1.59
C VAL A 161 -3.61 -1.97 3.03
N ARG A 162 -4.36 -2.79 3.76
CA ARG A 162 -3.99 -3.25 5.10
C ARG A 162 -2.90 -4.31 4.98
N LEU A 163 -1.76 -4.04 5.56
CA LEU A 163 -0.59 -4.89 5.59
C LEU A 163 -0.42 -5.46 7.00
N VAL A 164 -0.35 -6.80 7.08
CA VAL A 164 -0.01 -7.55 8.28
C VAL A 164 1.34 -8.23 8.07
N CYS A 165 2.31 -7.94 8.94
CA CYS A 165 3.67 -8.43 8.83
C CYS A 165 3.99 -9.46 9.91
N LEU A 166 4.76 -10.49 9.55
CA LEU A 166 5.29 -11.49 10.46
C LEU A 166 6.55 -10.97 11.17
N ASP A 167 6.72 -11.36 12.43
CA ASP A 167 7.65 -10.79 13.43
C ASP A 167 9.15 -10.96 13.13
N GLY A 168 9.52 -11.47 11.95
CA GLY A 168 10.84 -12.04 11.68
C GLY A 168 12.04 -11.08 11.67
N ASP A 169 11.84 -9.76 11.53
CA ASP A 169 12.99 -8.85 11.29
C ASP A 169 12.80 -7.39 11.73
N MET A 170 11.73 -7.07 12.48
CA MET A 170 11.55 -5.70 12.98
C MET A 170 12.36 -5.49 14.26
N PRO A 171 13.23 -4.46 14.33
CA PRO A 171 14.07 -4.22 15.50
C PRO A 171 13.19 -4.03 16.74
N SER A 172 13.28 -4.97 17.68
CA SER A 172 12.52 -4.96 18.92
C SER A 172 12.82 -3.67 19.69
N ARG A 173 11.78 -2.89 20.00
CA ARG A 173 11.89 -1.73 20.88
C ARG A 173 12.30 -2.23 22.27
N ARG A 174 13.56 -2.02 22.65
CA ARG A 174 14.02 -2.23 24.03
C ARG A 174 13.43 -1.14 24.91
N GLU A 175 12.34 -1.44 25.61
CA GLU A 175 11.89 -0.60 26.72
C GLU A 175 12.85 -0.83 27.89
N THR A 176 13.61 0.19 28.29
CA THR A 176 14.37 0.16 29.55
C THR A 176 13.37 0.01 30.70
N PRO A 177 13.48 -1.05 31.53
CA PRO A 177 12.58 -1.20 32.66
C PRO A 177 12.72 0.00 33.59
N VAL A 178 11.60 0.61 33.96
CA VAL A 178 11.54 1.66 34.98
C VAL A 178 12.06 1.04 36.28
N ARG A 179 13.29 1.36 36.65
CA ARG A 179 13.82 1.04 37.97
C ARG A 179 13.17 2.00 38.95
N ALA A 180 12.26 1.44 39.76
CA ALA A 180 11.61 1.97 40.96
C ALA A 180 11.34 3.49 41.06
N PRO A 181 10.12 3.93 41.39
CA PRO A 181 9.89 5.34 41.69
C PRO A 181 10.78 5.75 42.87
N ASP A 182 11.62 6.76 42.68
CA ASP A 182 12.42 7.36 43.74
C ASP A 182 11.48 8.21 44.59
N VAL A 183 10.84 7.57 45.58
CA VAL A 183 9.96 8.26 46.52
C VAL A 183 10.83 8.93 47.57
N ALA A 184 11.27 10.14 47.28
CA ALA A 184 11.86 11.02 48.28
C ALA A 184 10.76 11.40 49.30
N LEU A 185 10.74 10.69 50.43
CA LEU A 185 9.98 11.10 51.60
C LEU A 185 10.70 12.30 52.22
N GLU A 186 10.27 13.52 51.88
CA GLU A 186 10.57 14.70 52.69
C GLU A 186 9.96 14.49 54.08
N ARG A 187 10.82 14.19 55.06
CA ARG A 187 10.45 14.24 56.48
C ARG A 187 10.58 15.69 56.94
N LYS A 188 9.44 16.20 57.44
CA LYS A 188 9.17 17.46 58.17
C LYS A 188 10.37 18.22 58.73
#